data_AF-A0A532UK14-F1
#
_entry.id   AF-A0A532UK14-F1
#
_cell.length_a   1.000
_cell.length_b   1.000
_cell.length_c   1.000
_cell.angle_alpha   90.00
_cell.angle_beta   90.00
_cell.angle_gamma   90.00
#
_symmetry.space_group_name_H-M   'P 1'
#
loop_
_entity.id
_entity.type
_entity.pdbx_description
1 polymer ?
#
loop_
_entity_poly.entity_id
_entity_poly.type
_entity_poly.pdbx_seq_one_letter_code
_entity_poly.pdbx_strand_id
1 'polypeptide(L)'
;MDILERLYLVLSTLVMSLITIAPVVVGLCIANWYLLGRKRDLDEESRFPRRIIMLLLSGLGVVIIILGLPVGETNITGLLTLFGLLVTAVIALSSTTFVANAMAGLMLRSVRSFRPGDFVRVGEHFGRVSGRGLFHTEIQIEDRDLTTLPNLYLVSHPITVVRASGTIVSATVSLGYDNPHSAIEPLLVEAAKRAGLQEPFMQITELGDFSVTYRVAGFLPEVKQLLTARSNLRAMMLDTLHDAKVEIVSPTFMYQRQTSGEARSLPPRRPSRRKRTAPAKDSIPEELIFDKAEQAERLEQLGAMREKLAAEAKELEDQLKKADPAEQAQLERKIDRRRKRSEAIAKIIETYQEEENAPSKGGRKRSKAKKAKTRNKQK
;
A
#
# COMPACT_ATOMS: atom_id res chain seq x y z
N MET A 1 46.84 0.10 -62.37
CA MET A 1 45.68 0.07 -61.44
C MET A 1 46.04 1.04 -60.34
N ASP A 2 45.79 2.31 -60.64
CA ASP A 2 46.66 3.38 -60.22
C ASP A 2 46.26 3.88 -58.83
N ILE A 3 47.27 4.28 -58.06
CA ILE A 3 47.10 4.84 -56.72
C ILE A 3 46.07 6.01 -56.74
N LEU A 4 46.01 6.74 -57.86
CA LEU A 4 45.05 7.81 -58.12
C LEU A 4 43.59 7.33 -58.22
N GLU A 5 43.32 6.17 -58.84
CA GLU A 5 41.95 5.61 -58.92
C GLU A 5 41.48 5.10 -57.56
N ARG A 6 42.37 4.45 -56.80
CA ARG A 6 42.07 4.04 -55.42
C ARG A 6 41.83 5.26 -54.52
N LEU A 7 42.64 6.31 -54.66
CA LEU A 7 42.48 7.56 -53.92
C LEU A 7 41.14 8.24 -54.25
N TYR A 8 40.75 8.27 -55.52
CA TYR A 8 39.47 8.83 -55.96
C TYR A 8 38.26 8.05 -55.41
N LEU A 9 38.31 6.71 -55.41
CA LEU A 9 37.25 5.87 -54.82
C LEU A 9 37.12 6.05 -53.30
N VAL A 10 38.24 6.18 -52.59
CA VAL A 10 38.22 6.45 -51.15
C VAL A 10 37.70 7.86 -50.86
N LEU A 11 38.11 8.85 -51.65
CA LEU A 11 37.64 10.23 -51.47
C LEU A 11 36.15 10.37 -51.78
N SER A 12 35.64 9.70 -52.83
CA SER A 12 34.22 9.76 -53.20
C SER A 12 33.31 9.08 -52.18
N THR A 13 33.73 7.93 -51.63
CA THR A 13 33.00 7.23 -50.56
C THR A 13 33.00 8.04 -49.25
N LEU A 14 34.12 8.69 -48.90
CA LEU A 14 34.19 9.60 -47.77
C LEU A 14 33.26 10.81 -47.95
N VAL A 15 33.28 11.45 -49.12
CA VAL A 15 32.39 12.59 -49.41
C VAL A 15 30.93 12.19 -49.32
N MET A 16 30.54 11.03 -49.88
CA MET A 16 29.15 10.53 -49.79
C MET A 16 28.73 10.22 -48.36
N SER A 17 29.61 9.63 -47.55
CA SER A 17 29.33 9.39 -46.13
C SER A 17 29.20 10.69 -45.32
N LEU A 18 29.98 11.72 -45.66
CA LEU A 18 29.89 13.03 -45.00
C LEU A 18 28.59 13.75 -45.36
N ILE A 19 28.13 13.63 -46.60
CA ILE A 19 26.87 14.19 -47.08
C ILE A 19 25.67 13.56 -46.38
N THR A 20 25.73 12.30 -45.95
CA THR A 20 24.62 11.64 -45.25
C THR A 20 24.66 11.85 -43.74
N ILE A 21 25.85 11.88 -43.12
CA ILE A 21 25.99 12.08 -41.67
C ILE A 21 25.78 13.55 -41.27
N ALA A 22 26.33 14.51 -42.01
CA ALA A 22 26.26 15.93 -41.67
C ALA A 22 24.82 16.48 -41.49
N PRO A 23 23.85 16.25 -42.40
CA PRO A 23 22.50 16.78 -42.25
C PRO A 23 21.76 16.14 -41.07
N VAL A 24 22.00 14.86 -40.78
CA VAL A 24 21.40 14.18 -39.63
C VAL A 24 21.92 14.77 -38.32
N VAL A 25 23.23 14.96 -38.20
CA VAL A 25 23.85 15.57 -37.02
C VAL A 25 23.38 17.01 -36.83
N VAL A 26 23.36 17.82 -37.91
CA VAL A 26 22.85 19.20 -37.86
C VAL A 26 21.37 19.23 -37.48
N GLY A 27 20.55 18.34 -38.03
CA GLY A 27 19.13 18.20 -37.68
C GLY A 27 18.93 17.87 -36.21
N LEU A 28 19.72 16.94 -35.66
CA LEU A 28 19.68 16.59 -34.23
C LEU A 28 20.17 17.75 -33.34
N CYS A 29 21.20 18.49 -33.75
CA CYS A 29 21.67 19.68 -33.04
C CYS A 29 20.60 20.78 -33.00
N ILE A 30 19.91 21.03 -34.12
CA ILE A 30 18.80 21.99 -34.21
C ILE A 30 17.62 21.52 -33.34
N ALA A 31 17.25 20.24 -33.41
CA ALA A 31 16.20 19.67 -32.58
C ALA A 31 16.54 19.77 -31.09
N ASN A 32 17.79 19.50 -30.71
CA ASN A 32 18.27 19.64 -29.34
C ASN A 32 18.18 21.09 -28.86
N TRP A 33 18.66 22.03 -29.68
CA TRP A 33 18.59 23.45 -29.37
C TRP A 33 17.14 23.93 -29.25
N TYR A 34 16.24 23.50 -30.14
CA TYR A 34 14.85 23.88 -30.13
C TYR A 34 14.07 23.27 -28.95
N LEU A 35 14.26 21.97 -28.68
CA LEU A 35 13.52 21.23 -27.66
C LEU A 35 14.07 21.47 -26.25
N LEU A 36 15.40 21.48 -26.06
CA LEU A 36 16.04 21.60 -24.75
C LEU A 36 16.74 22.95 -24.52
N GLY A 37 17.29 23.58 -25.56
CA GLY A 37 18.08 24.80 -25.45
C GLY A 37 17.28 26.11 -25.33
N ARG A 38 16.12 26.20 -25.99
CA ARG A 38 15.36 27.46 -26.14
C ARG A 38 14.65 27.93 -24.88
N LYS A 39 14.38 27.05 -23.92
CA LYS A 39 13.68 27.38 -22.67
C LYS A 39 14.41 26.74 -21.49
N ARG A 40 15.35 27.49 -20.90
CA ARG A 40 16.18 27.03 -19.77
C ARG A 40 15.41 26.93 -18.45
N ASP A 41 14.26 27.60 -18.33
CA ASP A 41 13.41 27.66 -17.12
C ASP A 41 12.19 26.71 -17.16
N LEU A 42 12.31 25.57 -17.84
CA LEU A 42 11.23 24.58 -17.86
C LEU A 42 11.20 23.75 -16.57
N ASP A 43 10.01 23.57 -15.97
CA ASP A 43 9.77 22.59 -14.90
C ASP A 43 10.16 21.18 -15.36
N GLU A 44 10.66 20.36 -14.44
CA GLU A 44 11.15 19.00 -14.72
C GLU A 44 10.12 18.12 -15.46
N GLU A 45 8.83 18.25 -15.12
CA GLU A 45 7.74 17.49 -15.76
C GLU A 45 7.66 17.71 -17.27
N SER A 46 7.93 18.94 -17.73
CA SER A 46 7.88 19.27 -19.16
C SER A 46 9.15 18.89 -19.93
N ARG A 47 10.25 18.58 -19.22
CA ARG A 47 11.52 18.15 -19.81
C ARG A 47 11.51 16.66 -20.16
N PHE A 48 10.85 15.84 -19.35
CA PHE A 48 10.76 14.39 -19.56
C PHE A 48 10.26 14.00 -20.97
N PRO A 49 9.09 14.48 -21.46
CA PRO A 49 8.61 14.09 -22.79
C PRO A 49 9.54 14.56 -23.91
N ARG A 50 10.18 15.72 -23.75
CA ARG A 50 11.14 16.25 -24.75
C ARG A 50 12.40 15.41 -24.85
N ARG A 51 12.90 14.87 -23.73
CA ARG A 51 14.03 13.94 -23.71
C ARG A 51 13.69 12.63 -24.41
N ILE A 52 12.46 12.11 -24.22
CA ILE A 52 11.99 10.93 -24.95
C ILE A 52 11.93 11.22 -26.45
N ILE A 53 11.35 12.35 -26.86
CA ILE A 53 11.30 12.76 -28.27
C ILE A 53 12.72 12.85 -28.86
N MET A 54 13.67 13.44 -28.13
CA MET A 54 15.06 13.52 -28.58
C MET A 54 15.75 12.16 -28.66
N LEU A 55 15.47 11.24 -27.73
CA LEU A 55 15.97 9.87 -27.79
C LEU A 55 15.45 9.15 -29.05
N LEU A 56 14.15 9.27 -29.34
CA LEU A 56 13.53 8.70 -30.53
C LEU A 56 14.09 9.30 -31.83
N LEU A 57 14.24 10.63 -31.88
CA LEU A 57 14.86 11.32 -33.02
C LEU A 57 16.31 10.87 -33.22
N SER A 58 17.07 10.69 -32.15
CA SER A 58 18.46 10.21 -32.22
C SER A 58 18.52 8.79 -32.75
N GLY A 59 17.65 7.89 -32.28
CA GLY A 59 17.52 6.53 -32.81
C GLY A 59 17.15 6.51 -34.29
N LEU A 60 16.19 7.34 -34.70
CA LEU A 60 15.82 7.50 -36.12
C LEU A 60 16.99 8.05 -36.96
N GLY A 61 17.74 9.00 -36.42
CA GLY A 61 18.95 9.54 -37.06
C GLY A 61 19.99 8.46 -37.31
N VAL A 62 20.22 7.55 -36.35
CA VAL A 62 21.12 6.40 -36.52
C VAL A 62 20.64 5.50 -37.68
N VAL A 63 19.34 5.23 -37.77
CA VAL A 63 18.78 4.45 -38.89
C VAL A 63 19.00 5.14 -40.23
N ILE A 64 18.76 6.45 -40.32
CA ILE A 64 18.99 7.24 -41.54
C ILE A 64 20.48 7.21 -41.94
N ILE A 65 21.39 7.33 -40.97
CA ILE A 65 22.83 7.22 -41.22
C ILE A 65 23.16 5.85 -41.78
N ILE A 66 22.68 4.76 -41.18
CA ILE A 66 22.94 3.40 -41.66
C ILE A 66 22.44 3.19 -43.08
N LEU A 67 21.24 3.68 -43.41
CA LEU A 67 20.66 3.60 -44.77
C LEU A 67 21.40 4.45 -45.79
N GLY A 68 21.97 5.57 -45.36
CA GLY A 68 22.73 6.50 -46.21
C GLY A 68 24.22 6.15 -46.36
N LEU A 69 24.72 5.09 -45.73
CA LEU A 69 26.12 4.68 -45.87
C LEU A 69 26.34 4.09 -47.27
N PRO A 70 27.40 4.50 -47.99
CA PRO A 70 27.74 3.95 -49.31
C PRO A 70 28.41 2.57 -49.18
N VAL A 71 27.69 1.61 -48.60
CA VAL A 71 28.12 0.22 -48.38
C VAL A 71 27.14 -0.74 -49.05
N GLY A 72 27.58 -1.96 -49.36
CA GLY A 72 26.71 -2.95 -50.00
C GLY A 72 25.45 -3.25 -49.18
N GLU A 73 24.35 -3.59 -49.86
CA GLU A 73 23.04 -3.84 -49.24
C GLU A 73 23.12 -4.87 -48.11
N THR A 74 23.94 -5.92 -48.28
CA THR A 74 24.18 -6.95 -47.25
C THR A 74 24.77 -6.38 -45.97
N ASN A 75 25.68 -5.41 -46.07
CA ASN A 75 26.28 -4.73 -44.91
C ASN A 75 25.27 -3.79 -44.25
N ILE A 76 24.47 -3.06 -45.04
CA ILE A 76 23.38 -2.21 -44.51
C ILE A 76 22.39 -3.07 -43.71
N THR A 77 21.94 -4.19 -44.28
CA THR A 77 21.06 -5.14 -43.58
C THR A 77 21.71 -5.65 -42.30
N GLY A 78 22.99 -6.06 -42.34
CA GLY A 78 23.72 -6.52 -41.16
C GLY A 78 23.81 -5.46 -40.06
N LEU A 79 24.10 -4.20 -40.40
CA LEU A 79 24.15 -3.09 -39.44
C LEU A 79 22.77 -2.78 -38.85
N LEU A 80 21.71 -2.80 -39.66
CA LEU A 80 20.34 -2.60 -39.17
C LEU A 80 19.90 -3.74 -38.24
N THR A 81 20.21 -4.99 -38.57
CA THR A 81 19.93 -6.14 -37.70
C THR A 81 20.68 -6.01 -36.37
N LEU A 82 21.97 -5.66 -36.40
CA LEU A 82 22.77 -5.47 -35.19
C LEU A 82 22.22 -4.33 -34.33
N PHE A 83 21.89 -3.18 -34.94
CA PHE A 83 21.30 -2.04 -34.25
C PHE A 83 19.93 -2.39 -33.66
N GLY A 84 19.07 -3.05 -34.43
CA GLY A 84 17.76 -3.51 -33.97
C GLY A 84 17.87 -4.49 -32.79
N LEU A 85 18.81 -5.44 -32.85
CA LEU A 85 19.09 -6.37 -31.76
C LEU A 85 19.56 -5.63 -30.51
N LEU A 86 20.49 -4.68 -30.65
CA LEU A 86 21.03 -3.89 -29.55
C LEU A 86 19.95 -3.04 -28.89
N VAL A 87 19.15 -2.31 -29.69
CA VAL A 87 18.04 -1.50 -29.18
C VAL A 87 17.01 -2.36 -28.46
N THR A 88 16.63 -3.50 -29.05
CA THR A 88 15.66 -4.43 -28.44
C THR A 88 16.20 -5.01 -27.13
N ALA A 89 17.48 -5.42 -27.10
CA ALA A 89 18.11 -5.95 -25.90
C ALA A 89 18.17 -4.90 -24.78
N VAL A 90 18.55 -3.65 -25.10
CA VAL A 90 18.59 -2.56 -24.12
C VAL A 90 17.20 -2.26 -23.57
N ILE A 91 16.18 -2.17 -24.43
CA ILE A 91 14.79 -1.91 -24.00
C ILE A 91 14.27 -3.08 -23.15
N ALA A 92 14.48 -4.31 -23.59
CA ALA A 92 14.04 -5.50 -22.88
C ALA A 92 14.68 -5.56 -21.49
N LEU A 93 16.02 -5.46 -21.42
CA LEU A 93 16.75 -5.55 -20.16
C LEU A 93 16.38 -4.41 -19.20
N SER A 94 16.26 -3.19 -19.71
CA SER A 94 15.93 -2.01 -18.89
C SER A 94 14.48 -2.02 -18.40
N SER A 95 13.55 -2.63 -19.13
CA SER A 95 12.13 -2.67 -18.76
C SER A 95 11.75 -3.86 -17.86
N THR A 96 12.63 -4.86 -17.71
CA THR A 96 12.37 -6.09 -16.94
C THR A 96 11.78 -5.82 -15.55
N THR A 97 12.37 -4.92 -14.76
CA THR A 97 11.91 -4.61 -13.40
C THR A 97 10.51 -3.97 -13.38
N PHE A 98 10.19 -3.12 -14.37
CA PHE A 98 8.89 -2.48 -14.46
C PHE A 98 7.79 -3.49 -14.80
N VAL A 99 8.06 -4.35 -15.79
CA VAL A 99 7.17 -5.45 -16.18
C VAL A 99 6.99 -6.44 -15.02
N ALA A 100 8.06 -6.79 -14.32
CA ALA A 100 8.02 -7.69 -13.17
C ALA A 100 7.12 -7.14 -12.05
N ASN A 101 7.21 -5.84 -11.73
CA ASN A 101 6.33 -5.21 -10.75
C ASN A 101 4.86 -5.17 -11.20
N ALA A 102 4.60 -4.92 -12.49
CA ALA A 102 3.25 -4.96 -13.04
C ALA A 102 2.62 -6.36 -12.95
N MET A 103 3.38 -7.38 -13.36
CA MET A 103 2.95 -8.78 -13.29
C MET A 103 2.74 -9.23 -11.85
N ALA A 104 3.64 -8.85 -10.94
CA ALA A 104 3.48 -9.09 -9.50
C ALA A 104 2.20 -8.42 -8.96
N GLY A 105 1.90 -7.19 -9.37
CA GLY A 105 0.67 -6.49 -8.99
C GLY A 105 -0.59 -7.22 -9.47
N LEU A 106 -0.60 -7.66 -10.73
CA LEU A 106 -1.70 -8.43 -11.31
C LEU A 106 -1.89 -9.77 -10.58
N MET A 107 -0.79 -10.48 -10.29
CA MET A 107 -0.80 -11.74 -9.55
C MET A 107 -1.37 -11.55 -8.14
N LEU A 108 -0.90 -10.56 -7.38
CA LEU A 108 -1.39 -10.26 -6.03
C LEU A 108 -2.90 -9.97 -6.02
N ARG A 109 -3.40 -9.24 -7.02
CA ARG A 109 -4.83 -8.95 -7.18
C ARG A 109 -5.63 -10.21 -7.56
N SER A 110 -5.10 -11.05 -8.43
CA SER A 110 -5.77 -12.27 -8.90
C SER A 110 -5.90 -13.33 -7.79
N VAL A 111 -4.81 -13.59 -7.06
CA VAL A 111 -4.80 -14.52 -5.91
C VAL A 111 -5.54 -13.93 -4.70
N ARG A 112 -5.76 -12.60 -4.68
CA ARG A 112 -6.40 -11.87 -3.59
C ARG A 112 -5.70 -12.10 -2.24
N SER A 113 -4.36 -12.11 -2.24
CA SER A 113 -3.55 -12.38 -1.05
C SER A 113 -3.88 -11.45 0.12
N PHE A 114 -4.19 -10.19 -0.18
CA PHE A 114 -4.68 -9.18 0.77
C PHE A 114 -5.56 -8.15 0.04
N ARG A 115 -6.34 -7.41 0.83
CA ARG A 115 -7.26 -6.36 0.37
C ARG A 115 -6.97 -5.02 1.05
N PRO A 116 -7.22 -3.87 0.39
CA PRO A 116 -7.36 -2.58 1.04
C PRO A 116 -8.13 -2.68 2.36
N GLY A 117 -7.52 -2.17 3.42
CA GLY A 117 -8.05 -2.26 4.78
C GLY A 117 -7.62 -3.50 5.59
N ASP A 118 -6.95 -4.50 5.02
CA ASP A 118 -6.30 -5.55 5.80
C ASP A 118 -5.04 -5.00 6.48
N PHE A 119 -4.71 -5.50 7.67
CA PHE A 119 -3.36 -5.28 8.22
C PHE A 119 -2.39 -6.30 7.64
N VAL A 120 -1.23 -5.83 7.22
CA VAL A 120 -0.18 -6.64 6.64
C VAL A 120 1.13 -6.43 7.37
N ARG A 121 1.95 -7.48 7.44
CA ARG A 121 3.33 -7.41 7.90
C ARG A 121 4.24 -8.07 6.86
N VAL A 122 5.23 -7.32 6.39
CA VAL A 122 6.22 -7.79 5.40
C VAL A 122 7.61 -7.31 5.84
N GLY A 123 8.45 -8.24 6.27
CA GLY A 123 9.68 -7.89 6.99
C GLY A 123 9.36 -7.03 8.21
N GLU A 124 10.03 -5.89 8.33
CA GLU A 124 9.86 -4.91 9.42
C GLU A 124 8.65 -3.99 9.23
N HIS A 125 8.01 -4.00 8.06
CA HIS A 125 6.91 -3.10 7.77
C HIS A 125 5.60 -3.70 8.25
N PHE A 126 4.96 -3.05 9.23
CA PHE A 126 3.61 -3.36 9.70
C PHE A 126 2.68 -2.17 9.47
N GLY A 127 1.52 -2.42 8.88
CA GLY A 127 0.55 -1.36 8.60
C GLY A 127 -0.72 -1.88 7.96
N ARG A 128 -1.61 -0.97 7.60
CA ARG A 128 -2.89 -1.25 6.97
C ARG A 128 -2.84 -0.87 5.50
N VAL A 129 -3.27 -1.75 4.60
CA VAL A 129 -3.19 -1.52 3.15
C VAL A 129 -4.06 -0.32 2.77
N SER A 130 -3.43 0.74 2.26
CA SER A 130 -4.09 1.99 1.86
C SER A 130 -4.28 2.12 0.36
N GLY A 131 -3.52 1.38 -0.44
CA GLY A 131 -3.66 1.42 -1.90
C GLY A 131 -2.98 0.26 -2.59
N ARG A 132 -3.49 -0.14 -3.76
CA ARG A 132 -2.86 -1.12 -4.65
C ARG A 132 -2.75 -0.53 -6.05
N GLY A 133 -1.56 -0.08 -6.39
CA GLY A 133 -1.20 0.39 -7.73
C GLY A 133 -0.76 -0.75 -8.64
N LEU A 134 -0.48 -0.42 -9.90
CA LEU A 134 0.02 -1.40 -10.88
C LEU A 134 1.43 -1.90 -10.52
N PHE A 135 2.32 -1.00 -10.08
CA PHE A 135 3.73 -1.32 -9.82
C PHE A 135 4.07 -1.42 -8.33
N HIS A 136 3.24 -0.85 -7.46
CA HIS A 136 3.49 -0.78 -6.03
C HIS A 136 2.20 -0.93 -5.23
N THR A 137 2.34 -1.24 -3.96
CA THR A 137 1.28 -1.25 -2.95
C THR A 137 1.65 -0.26 -1.87
N GLU A 138 0.68 0.49 -1.38
CA GLU A 138 0.87 1.46 -0.30
C GLU A 138 0.23 0.90 0.98
N ILE A 139 0.96 1.04 2.09
CA ILE A 139 0.48 0.72 3.43
C ILE A 139 0.57 1.97 4.30
N GLN A 140 -0.42 2.17 5.16
CA GLN A 140 -0.41 3.20 6.19
C GLN A 140 0.07 2.57 7.50
N ILE A 141 1.15 3.08 8.08
CA ILE A 141 1.77 2.52 9.29
C ILE A 141 1.18 3.15 10.57
N GLU A 142 1.60 2.67 11.74
CA GLU A 142 1.06 3.10 13.05
C GLU A 142 1.25 4.60 13.33
N ASP A 143 2.26 5.23 12.72
CA ASP A 143 2.54 6.66 12.83
C ASP A 143 1.74 7.52 11.83
N ARG A 144 0.75 6.93 11.13
CA ARG A 144 -0.08 7.54 10.07
C ARG A 144 0.65 7.81 8.76
N ASP A 145 1.96 7.58 8.70
CA ASP A 145 2.76 7.70 7.49
C ASP A 145 2.40 6.65 6.43
N LEU A 146 2.70 6.96 5.16
CA LEU A 146 2.46 6.09 4.02
C LEU A 146 3.79 5.48 3.57
N THR A 147 3.86 4.15 3.57
CA THR A 147 5.01 3.39 3.06
C THR A 147 4.64 2.73 1.74
N THR A 148 5.40 3.00 0.70
CA THR A 148 5.22 2.40 -0.63
C THR A 148 6.15 1.21 -0.81
N LEU A 149 5.57 0.04 -1.08
CA LEU A 149 6.29 -1.21 -1.30
C LEU A 149 6.18 -1.63 -2.78
N PRO A 150 7.29 -1.94 -3.47
CA PRO A 150 7.24 -2.51 -4.81
C PRO A 150 6.46 -3.83 -4.81
N ASN A 151 5.64 -4.07 -5.83
CA ASN A 151 4.86 -5.32 -5.90
C ASN A 151 5.76 -6.55 -6.00
N LEU A 152 6.91 -6.44 -6.68
CA LEU A 152 7.89 -7.52 -6.75
C LEU A 152 8.48 -7.87 -5.36
N TYR A 153 8.66 -6.88 -4.48
CA TYR A 153 9.10 -7.11 -3.10
C TYR A 153 8.07 -7.93 -2.31
N LEU A 154 6.79 -7.61 -2.47
CA LEU A 154 5.69 -8.33 -1.84
C LEU A 154 5.57 -9.79 -2.30
N VAL A 155 5.82 -10.07 -3.58
CA VAL A 155 5.77 -11.46 -4.08
C VAL A 155 7.01 -12.26 -3.69
N SER A 156 8.16 -11.60 -3.49
CA SER A 156 9.43 -12.26 -3.15
C SER A 156 9.63 -12.51 -1.64
N HIS A 157 8.81 -11.91 -0.78
CA HIS A 157 8.93 -12.04 0.67
C HIS A 157 7.66 -12.61 1.32
N PRO A 158 7.76 -13.34 2.44
CA PRO A 158 6.59 -13.77 3.19
C PRO A 158 5.74 -12.59 3.66
N ILE A 159 4.44 -12.65 3.39
CA ILE A 159 3.46 -11.67 3.85
C ILE A 159 2.58 -12.30 4.93
N THR A 160 2.53 -11.69 6.12
CA THR A 160 1.51 -12.01 7.11
C THR A 160 0.31 -11.08 6.92
N VAL A 161 -0.90 -11.63 6.83
CA VAL A 161 -2.13 -10.85 6.66
C VAL A 161 -3.05 -11.10 7.84
N VAL A 162 -3.44 -10.03 8.52
CA VAL A 162 -4.51 -10.06 9.52
C VAL A 162 -5.81 -9.72 8.79
N ARG A 163 -6.62 -10.75 8.58
CA ARG A 163 -7.87 -10.63 7.83
C ARG A 163 -8.96 -9.98 8.66
N ALA A 164 -9.93 -9.36 7.97
CA ALA A 164 -11.15 -8.83 8.57
C ALA A 164 -12.00 -9.87 9.34
N SER A 165 -11.77 -11.17 9.14
CA SER A 165 -12.50 -12.25 9.84
C SER A 165 -12.09 -12.43 11.30
N GLY A 166 -11.04 -11.74 11.76
CA GLY A 166 -10.54 -11.85 13.12
C GLY A 166 -9.11 -12.38 13.20
N THR A 167 -8.52 -12.27 14.38
CA THR A 167 -7.14 -12.69 14.63
C THR A 167 -6.89 -13.04 16.09
N ILE A 168 -5.81 -13.75 16.37
CA ILE A 168 -5.34 -13.95 17.74
C ILE A 168 -4.52 -12.74 18.17
N VAL A 169 -4.95 -12.08 19.23
CA VAL A 169 -4.16 -11.07 19.94
C VAL A 169 -3.48 -11.75 21.11
N SER A 170 -2.17 -11.54 21.26
CA SER A 170 -1.41 -12.08 22.39
C SER A 170 -0.48 -11.05 23.01
N ALA A 171 -0.19 -11.23 24.29
CA ALA A 171 0.81 -10.50 25.04
C ALA A 171 1.57 -11.47 25.96
N THR A 172 2.81 -11.12 26.29
CA THR A 172 3.69 -11.92 27.14
C THR A 172 4.00 -11.18 28.43
N VAL A 173 4.18 -11.93 29.50
CA VAL A 173 4.64 -11.43 30.80
C VAL A 173 5.55 -12.49 31.43
N SER A 174 6.65 -12.06 32.03
CA SER A 174 7.52 -12.91 32.83
C SER A 174 7.23 -12.69 34.31
N LEU A 175 7.09 -13.78 35.07
CA LEU A 175 6.85 -13.75 36.51
C LEU A 175 7.83 -14.67 37.24
N GLY A 176 8.25 -14.28 38.44
CA GLY A 176 9.16 -15.09 39.26
C GLY A 176 8.57 -16.45 39.64
N TYR A 177 9.45 -17.42 39.92
CA TYR A 177 9.09 -18.80 40.30
C TYR A 177 8.28 -18.91 41.61
N ASP A 178 8.32 -17.86 42.43
CA ASP A 178 7.52 -17.78 43.67
C ASP A 178 6.01 -17.75 43.40
N ASN A 179 5.60 -17.47 42.16
CA ASN A 179 4.20 -17.47 41.74
C ASN A 179 3.84 -18.84 41.13
N PRO A 180 2.99 -19.65 41.79
CA PRO A 180 2.58 -20.93 41.24
C PRO A 180 1.74 -20.75 39.97
N HIS A 181 2.08 -21.48 38.91
CA HIS A 181 1.40 -21.35 37.60
C HIS A 181 -0.12 -21.58 37.71
N SER A 182 -0.56 -22.46 38.61
CA SER A 182 -1.97 -22.75 38.88
C SER A 182 -2.76 -21.55 39.40
N ALA A 183 -2.10 -20.59 40.05
CA ALA A 183 -2.72 -19.33 40.47
C ALA A 183 -2.69 -18.26 39.35
N ILE A 184 -1.65 -18.29 38.50
CA ILE A 184 -1.45 -17.30 37.43
C ILE A 184 -2.35 -17.54 36.23
N GLU A 185 -2.53 -18.80 35.82
CA GLU A 185 -3.34 -19.18 34.67
C GLU A 185 -4.75 -18.57 34.68
N PRO A 186 -5.58 -18.73 35.74
CA PRO A 186 -6.93 -18.17 35.75
C PRO A 186 -6.92 -16.64 35.72
N LEU A 187 -5.94 -15.98 36.34
CA LEU A 187 -5.83 -14.51 36.36
C LEU A 187 -5.53 -13.95 34.97
N LEU A 188 -4.61 -14.58 34.25
CA LEU A 188 -4.24 -14.17 32.89
C LEU A 188 -5.35 -14.43 31.87
N VAL A 189 -6.05 -15.56 31.99
CA VAL A 189 -7.23 -15.85 31.18
C VAL A 189 -8.35 -14.85 31.46
N GLU A 190 -8.58 -14.50 32.74
CA GLU A 190 -9.55 -13.47 33.13
C GLU A 190 -9.18 -12.08 32.59
N ALA A 191 -7.89 -11.71 32.61
CA ALA A 191 -7.42 -10.46 32.01
C ALA A 191 -7.76 -10.38 30.51
N ALA A 192 -7.58 -11.47 29.77
CA ALA A 192 -7.95 -11.53 28.36
C ALA A 192 -9.47 -11.44 28.12
N LYS A 193 -10.29 -12.05 28.99
CA LYS A 193 -11.75 -11.88 28.97
C LYS A 193 -12.16 -10.43 29.22
N ARG A 194 -11.56 -9.78 30.22
CA ARG A 194 -11.80 -8.35 30.53
C ARG A 194 -11.36 -7.42 29.40
N ALA A 195 -10.35 -7.83 28.63
CA ALA A 195 -9.92 -7.11 27.43
C ALA A 195 -10.87 -7.28 26.23
N GLY A 196 -11.90 -8.13 26.35
CA GLY A 196 -12.90 -8.37 25.31
C GLY A 196 -12.50 -9.44 24.29
N LEU A 197 -11.50 -10.27 24.59
CA LEU A 197 -11.09 -11.38 23.73
C LEU A 197 -11.96 -12.62 23.95
N GLN A 198 -12.27 -13.33 22.87
CA GLN A 198 -12.99 -14.59 22.87
C GLN A 198 -12.03 -15.76 22.99
N GLU A 199 -12.51 -16.88 23.54
CA GLU A 199 -11.73 -18.13 23.70
C GLU A 199 -10.29 -17.90 24.22
N PRO A 200 -10.11 -17.15 25.33
CA PRO A 200 -8.77 -16.86 25.80
C PRO A 200 -8.10 -18.09 26.37
N PHE A 201 -6.81 -18.21 26.09
CA PHE A 201 -5.94 -19.28 26.57
C PHE A 201 -4.59 -18.72 27.00
N MET A 202 -3.89 -19.49 27.83
CA MET A 202 -2.56 -19.16 28.31
C MET A 202 -1.61 -20.29 27.93
N GLN A 203 -0.37 -19.92 27.61
CA GLN A 203 0.72 -20.84 27.33
C GLN A 203 1.93 -20.46 28.16
N ILE A 204 2.62 -21.44 28.73
CA ILE A 204 3.97 -21.24 29.25
C ILE A 204 4.91 -21.34 28.05
N THR A 205 5.57 -20.24 27.69
CA THR A 205 6.44 -20.20 26.50
C THR A 205 7.88 -20.53 26.80
N GLU A 206 8.35 -20.19 28.01
CA GLU A 206 9.75 -20.34 28.40
C GLU A 206 9.87 -20.51 29.91
N LEU A 207 10.79 -21.37 30.34
CA LEU A 207 11.26 -21.51 31.71
C LEU A 207 12.67 -20.90 31.76
N GLY A 208 12.77 -19.60 32.07
CA GLY A 208 14.04 -18.89 32.14
C GLY A 208 14.70 -19.00 33.51
N ASP A 209 15.95 -18.58 33.64
CA ASP A 209 16.75 -18.81 34.86
C ASP A 209 16.12 -18.28 36.16
N PHE A 210 15.33 -17.20 36.07
CA PHE A 210 14.74 -16.51 37.22
C PHE A 210 13.22 -16.29 37.11
N SER A 211 12.60 -16.69 36.00
CA SER A 211 11.19 -16.42 35.75
C SER A 211 10.58 -17.38 34.75
N VAL A 212 9.26 -17.57 34.86
CA VAL A 212 8.45 -18.26 33.86
C VAL A 212 7.82 -17.21 32.96
N THR A 213 8.00 -17.37 31.63
CA THR A 213 7.36 -16.51 30.64
C THR A 213 6.02 -17.11 30.24
N TYR A 214 4.96 -16.34 30.48
CA TYR A 214 3.59 -16.67 30.12
C TYR A 214 3.16 -15.86 28.91
N ARG A 215 2.53 -16.52 27.94
CA ARG A 215 1.85 -15.89 26.81
C ARG A 215 0.35 -16.05 26.97
N VAL A 216 -0.34 -14.93 27.04
CA VAL A 216 -1.79 -14.86 27.04
C VAL A 216 -2.26 -14.52 25.65
N ALA A 217 -3.24 -15.25 25.16
CA ALA A 217 -3.79 -15.05 23.83
C ALA A 217 -5.31 -15.20 23.84
N GLY A 218 -5.97 -14.56 22.89
CA GLY A 218 -7.40 -14.73 22.66
C GLY A 218 -7.81 -14.22 21.28
N PHE A 219 -8.97 -14.68 20.82
CA PHE A 219 -9.52 -14.31 19.53
C PHE A 219 -10.17 -12.92 19.58
N LEU A 220 -9.78 -12.06 18.64
CA LEU A 220 -10.35 -10.75 18.38
C LEU A 220 -11.14 -10.83 17.07
N PRO A 221 -12.48 -10.80 17.09
CA PRO A 221 -13.30 -10.84 15.88
C PRO A 221 -13.18 -9.58 15.02
N GLU A 222 -13.15 -8.41 15.66
CA GLU A 222 -13.10 -7.10 14.98
C GLU A 222 -11.68 -6.54 15.00
N VAL A 223 -11.00 -6.63 13.85
CA VAL A 223 -9.58 -6.29 13.73
C VAL A 223 -9.33 -4.78 13.53
N LYS A 224 -10.37 -3.97 13.33
CA LYS A 224 -10.21 -2.51 13.14
C LYS A 224 -9.52 -1.82 14.33
N GLN A 225 -9.67 -2.38 15.54
CA GLN A 225 -9.10 -1.83 16.78
C GLN A 225 -7.90 -2.66 17.28
N LEU A 226 -7.10 -3.22 16.35
CA LEU A 226 -6.03 -4.15 16.69
C LEU A 226 -5.00 -3.56 17.68
N LEU A 227 -4.62 -2.29 17.51
CA LEU A 227 -3.64 -1.61 18.37
C LEU A 227 -4.22 -1.40 19.77
N THR A 228 -5.45 -0.89 19.84
CA THR A 228 -6.20 -0.67 21.06
C THR A 228 -6.43 -1.99 21.81
N ALA A 229 -6.78 -3.07 21.11
CA ALA A 229 -6.95 -4.40 21.70
C ALA A 229 -5.63 -4.93 22.29
N ARG A 230 -4.50 -4.79 21.57
CA ARG A 230 -3.16 -5.16 22.05
C ARG A 230 -2.76 -4.36 23.31
N SER A 231 -3.07 -3.08 23.34
CA SER A 231 -2.81 -2.21 24.50
C SER A 231 -3.71 -2.56 25.69
N ASN A 232 -5.02 -2.73 25.43
CA ASN A 232 -6.00 -3.11 26.45
C ASN A 232 -5.69 -4.47 27.07
N LEU A 233 -5.24 -5.47 26.29
CA LEU A 233 -4.82 -6.76 26.84
C LEU A 233 -3.70 -6.59 27.88
N ARG A 234 -2.66 -5.82 27.55
CA ARG A 234 -1.56 -5.53 28.49
C ARG A 234 -2.04 -4.77 29.72
N ALA A 235 -2.92 -3.79 29.54
CA ALA A 235 -3.50 -3.04 30.66
C ALA A 235 -4.31 -3.95 31.59
N MET A 236 -5.17 -4.81 31.04
CA MET A 236 -5.96 -5.76 31.83
C MET A 236 -5.08 -6.81 32.50
N MET A 237 -3.98 -7.23 31.88
CA MET A 237 -3.00 -8.12 32.53
C MET A 237 -2.39 -7.45 33.77
N LEU A 238 -1.93 -6.20 33.64
CA LEU A 238 -1.38 -5.43 34.76
C LEU A 238 -2.42 -5.25 35.88
N ASP A 239 -3.62 -4.75 35.54
CA ASP A 239 -4.69 -4.51 36.50
C ASP A 239 -5.08 -5.81 37.23
N THR A 240 -5.28 -6.91 36.50
CA THR A 240 -5.73 -8.19 37.09
C THR A 240 -4.66 -8.82 37.98
N LEU A 241 -3.38 -8.77 37.58
CA LEU A 241 -2.28 -9.29 38.39
C LEU A 241 -2.09 -8.45 39.66
N HIS A 242 -2.10 -7.12 39.55
CA HIS A 242 -1.96 -6.23 40.70
C HIS A 242 -3.15 -6.32 41.67
N ASP A 243 -4.38 -6.45 41.17
CA ASP A 243 -5.57 -6.67 42.00
C ASP A 243 -5.47 -7.98 42.80
N ALA A 244 -4.88 -9.01 42.18
CA ALA A 244 -4.58 -10.29 42.83
C ALA A 244 -3.32 -10.27 43.70
N LYS A 245 -2.65 -9.11 43.85
CA LYS A 245 -1.40 -8.91 44.58
C LYS A 245 -0.24 -9.78 44.05
N VAL A 246 -0.28 -10.13 42.78
CA VAL A 246 0.85 -10.76 42.08
C VAL A 246 1.86 -9.67 41.74
N GLU A 247 3.08 -9.83 42.22
CA GLU A 247 4.14 -8.87 41.96
C GLU A 247 4.72 -9.08 40.56
N ILE A 248 4.80 -8.01 39.78
CA ILE A 248 5.46 -8.00 38.47
C ILE A 248 6.80 -7.27 38.65
N VAL A 249 7.87 -8.04 38.87
CA VAL A 249 9.22 -7.50 39.07
C VAL A 249 10.16 -7.95 37.97
N SER A 250 11.15 -7.11 37.70
CA SER A 250 12.29 -7.51 36.88
C SER A 250 13.09 -8.61 37.61
N PRO A 251 13.61 -9.61 36.90
CA PRO A 251 14.51 -10.61 37.47
C PRO A 251 15.74 -10.03 38.18
N THR A 252 16.18 -8.82 37.82
CA THR A 252 17.38 -8.16 38.37
C THR A 252 17.05 -7.21 39.54
N PHE A 253 15.82 -7.26 40.08
CA PHE A 253 15.38 -6.28 41.06
C PHE A 253 15.97 -6.54 42.45
N MET A 254 16.92 -5.71 42.91
CA MET A 254 17.35 -5.64 44.30
C MET A 254 16.68 -4.45 45.01
N TYR A 255 15.88 -4.74 46.04
CA TYR A 255 15.32 -3.71 46.92
C TYR A 255 16.33 -3.33 48.02
N GLN A 256 16.73 -2.06 48.10
CA GLN A 256 17.05 -1.46 49.40
C GLN A 256 16.61 0.00 49.46
N ARG A 257 15.58 0.26 50.25
CA ARG A 257 15.05 1.60 50.50
C ARG A 257 15.18 1.93 51.98
N GLN A 258 16.11 2.81 52.32
CA GLN A 258 16.19 3.39 53.66
C GLN A 258 15.39 4.70 53.70
N THR A 259 14.19 4.66 54.26
CA THR A 259 13.38 5.87 54.51
C THR A 259 13.70 6.40 55.89
N SER A 260 14.45 7.50 55.95
CA SER A 260 14.48 8.39 57.11
C SER A 260 13.10 9.04 57.27
N GLY A 261 12.69 9.31 58.51
CA GLY A 261 11.38 9.87 58.82
C GLY A 261 10.94 11.05 57.93
N GLU A 262 9.63 11.03 57.63
CA GLU A 262 8.77 12.04 56.99
C GLU A 262 8.73 12.23 55.47
N ALA A 263 9.48 11.46 54.66
CA ALA A 263 9.28 11.53 53.19
C ALA A 263 8.21 10.53 52.69
N ARG A 264 6.99 11.04 52.40
CA ARG A 264 5.94 10.25 51.72
C ARG A 264 6.22 10.15 50.22
N SER A 265 6.51 8.95 49.72
CA SER A 265 6.70 8.71 48.28
C SER A 265 5.39 8.30 47.60
N LEU A 266 4.67 9.28 47.04
CA LEU A 266 3.55 9.08 46.12
C LEU A 266 3.74 9.99 44.89
N PRO A 267 3.49 9.53 43.65
CA PRO A 267 3.01 10.44 42.62
C PRO A 267 1.63 10.98 43.07
N PRO A 268 1.34 12.28 42.94
CA PRO A 268 0.08 12.84 43.44
C PRO A 268 -1.13 12.15 42.80
N ARG A 269 -1.98 11.55 43.64
CA ARG A 269 -3.23 10.90 43.22
C ARG A 269 -4.24 11.98 42.84
N ARG A 270 -4.45 12.24 41.54
CA ARG A 270 -5.70 12.89 41.10
C ARG A 270 -6.84 11.87 41.25
N PRO A 271 -8.01 12.25 41.79
CA PRO A 271 -9.19 11.42 41.70
C PRO A 271 -9.59 11.35 40.22
N SER A 272 -9.17 10.30 39.51
CA SER A 272 -9.75 10.01 38.20
C SER A 272 -11.15 9.42 38.43
N ARG A 273 -12.08 10.26 38.89
CA ARG A 273 -13.50 10.08 38.62
C ARG A 273 -13.79 10.52 37.19
N ARG A 274 -12.91 10.19 36.24
CA ARG A 274 -13.43 9.67 35.00
C ARG A 274 -13.87 8.26 35.39
N LYS A 275 -15.18 8.06 35.52
CA LYS A 275 -15.74 6.88 34.86
C LYS A 275 -14.93 6.78 33.58
N ARG A 276 -14.18 5.71 33.32
CA ARG A 276 -13.94 5.33 31.93
C ARG A 276 -15.36 5.06 31.43
N THR A 277 -16.12 6.13 31.16
CA THR A 277 -17.08 6.14 30.08
C THR A 277 -16.23 5.55 28.99
N ALA A 278 -16.60 4.33 28.56
CA ALA A 278 -16.02 3.67 27.40
C ALA A 278 -15.58 4.79 26.44
N PRO A 279 -14.31 4.81 26.01
CA PRO A 279 -13.70 5.95 25.32
C PRO A 279 -14.78 6.57 24.46
N ALA A 280 -15.09 7.86 24.72
CA ALA A 280 -16.18 8.54 24.04
C ALA A 280 -16.10 8.11 22.59
N LYS A 281 -17.21 7.59 22.05
CA LYS A 281 -17.33 6.82 20.79
C LYS A 281 -16.74 7.54 19.55
N ASP A 282 -16.13 8.70 19.76
CA ASP A 282 -15.74 9.74 18.85
C ASP A 282 -14.22 9.81 18.56
N SER A 283 -13.35 8.99 19.18
CA SER A 283 -11.95 8.89 18.71
C SER A 283 -11.28 7.56 19.07
N ILE A 284 -11.53 6.53 18.26
CA ILE A 284 -10.70 5.34 18.21
C ILE A 284 -9.35 5.76 17.56
N PRO A 285 -8.18 5.59 18.21
CA PRO A 285 -6.89 6.03 17.66
C PRO A 285 -6.64 5.54 16.23
N GLU A 286 -7.07 4.31 15.93
CA GLU A 286 -6.94 3.67 14.63
C GLU A 286 -7.70 4.41 13.51
N GLU A 287 -8.82 5.09 13.80
CA GLU A 287 -9.52 5.89 12.79
C GLU A 287 -8.73 7.15 12.40
N LEU A 288 -7.88 7.65 13.31
CA LEU A 288 -7.00 8.79 13.03
C LEU A 288 -5.73 8.34 12.32
N ILE A 289 -5.18 7.19 12.72
CA ILE A 289 -3.93 6.63 12.20
C ILE A 289 -4.14 6.04 10.81
N PHE A 290 -5.24 5.31 10.59
CA PHE A 290 -5.49 4.56 9.36
C PHE A 290 -6.61 5.19 8.51
N ASP A 291 -6.71 6.51 8.52
CA ASP A 291 -7.78 7.26 7.86
C ASP A 291 -7.83 7.03 6.34
N LYS A 292 -6.67 6.91 5.67
CA LYS A 292 -6.58 6.61 4.24
C LYS A 292 -6.90 5.15 3.96
N ALA A 293 -6.37 4.23 4.77
CA ALA A 293 -6.66 2.81 4.61
C ALA A 293 -8.14 2.46 4.84
N GLU A 294 -8.83 3.15 5.75
CA GLU A 294 -10.27 2.99 5.93
C GLU A 294 -11.07 3.51 4.72
N GLN A 295 -10.63 4.62 4.12
CA GLN A 295 -11.24 5.10 2.87
C GLN A 295 -11.06 4.09 1.74
N ALA A 296 -9.87 3.52 1.60
CA ALA A 296 -9.57 2.50 0.61
C ALA A 296 -10.39 1.22 0.80
N GLU A 297 -10.57 0.76 2.04
CA GLU A 297 -11.46 -0.36 2.39
C GLU A 297 -12.91 -0.08 1.93
N ARG A 298 -13.44 1.11 2.25
CA ARG A 298 -14.80 1.51 1.87
C ARG A 298 -14.98 1.56 0.36
N LEU A 299 -14.00 2.07 -0.38
CA LEU A 299 -14.02 2.09 -1.85
C LEU A 299 -14.02 0.69 -2.44
N GLU A 300 -13.22 -0.23 -1.88
CA GLU A 300 -13.22 -1.61 -2.34
C GLU A 300 -14.56 -2.31 -2.05
N GLN A 301 -15.17 -2.08 -0.88
CA GLN A 301 -16.49 -2.60 -0.53
C GLN A 301 -17.58 -2.07 -1.48
N LEU A 302 -17.55 -0.78 -1.80
CA LEU A 302 -18.47 -0.18 -2.78
C LEU A 302 -18.27 -0.80 -4.17
N GLY A 303 -17.02 -0.97 -4.61
CA GLY A 303 -16.69 -1.63 -5.87
C GLY A 303 -17.23 -3.05 -5.95
N ALA A 304 -16.99 -3.86 -4.91
CA ALA A 304 -17.50 -5.23 -4.82
C ALA A 304 -19.04 -5.27 -4.80
N MET A 305 -19.68 -4.33 -4.10
CA MET A 305 -21.14 -4.21 -4.10
C MET A 305 -21.69 -3.87 -5.48
N ARG A 306 -21.02 -2.99 -6.23
CA ARG A 306 -21.37 -2.64 -7.61
C ARG A 306 -21.28 -3.86 -8.53
N GLU A 307 -20.19 -4.62 -8.45
CA GLU A 307 -20.00 -5.85 -9.24
C GLU A 307 -21.08 -6.89 -8.94
N LYS A 308 -21.41 -7.08 -7.66
CA LYS A 308 -22.50 -7.98 -7.26
C LYS A 308 -23.85 -7.55 -7.84
N LEU A 309 -24.18 -6.26 -7.76
CA LEU A 309 -25.42 -5.73 -8.34
C LEU A 309 -25.46 -5.86 -9.86
N ALA A 310 -24.32 -5.70 -10.54
CA ALA A 310 -24.22 -5.88 -11.99
C ALA A 310 -24.39 -7.36 -12.39
N ALA A 311 -23.82 -8.29 -11.62
CA ALA A 311 -24.01 -9.72 -11.84
C ALA A 311 -25.47 -10.14 -11.62
N GLU A 312 -26.09 -9.69 -10.53
CA GLU A 312 -27.53 -9.91 -10.25
C GLU A 312 -28.41 -9.34 -11.37
N ALA A 313 -28.08 -8.16 -11.92
CA ALA A 313 -28.82 -7.57 -13.03
C ALA A 313 -28.71 -8.43 -14.30
N LYS A 314 -27.51 -8.94 -14.61
CA LYS A 314 -27.29 -9.82 -15.77
C LYS A 314 -28.03 -11.15 -15.65
N GLU A 315 -28.05 -11.74 -14.46
CA GLU A 315 -28.81 -12.97 -14.19
C GLU A 315 -30.32 -12.75 -14.36
N LEU A 316 -30.85 -11.63 -13.88
CA LEU A 316 -32.25 -11.25 -14.08
C LEU A 316 -32.58 -11.00 -15.56
N GLU A 317 -31.64 -10.47 -16.35
CA GLU A 317 -31.79 -10.31 -17.81
C GLU A 317 -31.85 -11.67 -18.53
N ASP A 318 -31.07 -12.65 -18.08
CA ASP A 318 -31.13 -14.00 -18.64
C ASP A 318 -32.41 -14.74 -18.24
N GLN A 319 -32.98 -14.43 -17.08
CA GLN A 319 -34.32 -14.89 -16.67
C GLN A 319 -35.43 -14.19 -17.47
N LEU A 320 -35.29 -12.89 -17.76
CA LEU A 320 -36.24 -12.11 -18.57
C LEU A 320 -36.44 -12.72 -19.96
N LYS A 321 -35.37 -13.26 -20.58
CA LYS A 321 -35.42 -13.93 -21.88
C LYS A 321 -36.27 -15.20 -21.90
N LYS A 322 -36.57 -15.79 -20.74
CA LYS A 322 -37.26 -17.09 -20.60
C LYS A 322 -38.64 -16.97 -19.95
N ALA A 323 -39.06 -15.77 -19.54
CA ALA A 323 -40.24 -15.54 -18.71
C ALA A 323 -41.47 -15.10 -19.50
N ASP A 324 -42.67 -15.34 -18.95
CA ASP A 324 -43.96 -14.96 -19.51
C ASP A 324 -44.21 -13.43 -19.45
N PRO A 325 -45.09 -12.86 -20.30
CA PRO A 325 -45.29 -11.40 -20.42
C PRO A 325 -45.67 -10.68 -19.11
N ALA A 326 -46.37 -11.37 -18.20
CA ALA A 326 -46.74 -10.83 -16.89
C ALA A 326 -45.56 -10.76 -15.90
N GLU A 327 -44.59 -11.68 -16.01
CA GLU A 327 -43.37 -11.71 -15.19
C GLU A 327 -42.28 -10.80 -15.75
N GLN A 328 -42.27 -10.58 -17.07
CA GLN A 328 -41.32 -9.69 -17.74
C GLN A 328 -41.35 -8.26 -17.18
N ALA A 329 -42.54 -7.68 -16.98
CA ALA A 329 -42.68 -6.34 -16.41
C ALA A 329 -42.15 -6.23 -14.96
N GLN A 330 -42.20 -7.32 -14.18
CA GLN A 330 -41.65 -7.35 -12.82
C GLN A 330 -40.12 -7.50 -12.83
N LEU A 331 -39.59 -8.31 -13.74
CA LEU A 331 -38.16 -8.52 -13.95
C LEU A 331 -37.47 -7.25 -14.45
N GLU A 332 -38.06 -6.53 -15.42
CA GLU A 332 -37.55 -5.24 -15.91
C GLU A 332 -37.44 -4.19 -14.78
N ARG A 333 -38.46 -4.07 -13.94
CA ARG A 333 -38.42 -3.17 -12.77
C ARG A 333 -37.32 -3.54 -11.78
N LYS A 334 -37.04 -4.83 -11.59
CA LYS A 334 -35.94 -5.30 -10.73
C LYS A 334 -34.58 -4.98 -11.35
N ILE A 335 -34.40 -5.22 -12.64
CA ILE A 335 -33.17 -4.91 -13.39
C ILE A 335 -32.87 -3.41 -13.34
N ASP A 336 -33.86 -2.55 -13.62
CA ASP A 336 -33.70 -1.09 -13.62
C ASP A 336 -33.31 -0.56 -12.22
N ARG A 337 -33.94 -1.09 -11.15
CA ARG A 337 -33.54 -0.75 -9.77
C ARG A 337 -32.09 -1.14 -9.46
N ARG A 338 -31.65 -2.33 -9.90
CA ARG A 338 -30.27 -2.82 -9.67
C ARG A 338 -29.25 -1.99 -10.46
N ARG A 339 -29.55 -1.64 -11.72
CA ARG A 339 -28.72 -0.76 -12.56
C ARG A 339 -28.61 0.64 -11.97
N LYS A 340 -29.72 1.29 -11.61
CA LYS A 340 -29.71 2.62 -10.96
C LYS A 340 -28.88 2.63 -9.68
N ARG A 341 -28.96 1.57 -8.87
CA ARG A 341 -28.15 1.43 -7.65
C ARG A 341 -26.66 1.23 -7.96
N SER A 342 -26.33 0.45 -8.99
CA SER A 342 -24.95 0.26 -9.47
C SER A 342 -24.35 1.58 -9.98
N GLU A 343 -25.11 2.36 -10.76
CA GLU A 343 -24.71 3.68 -11.26
C GLU A 343 -24.52 4.70 -10.15
N ALA A 344 -25.41 4.71 -9.14
CA ALA A 344 -25.26 5.58 -7.98
C ALA A 344 -23.96 5.28 -7.21
N ILE A 345 -23.61 3.99 -7.06
CA ILE A 345 -22.33 3.59 -6.44
C ILE A 345 -21.15 4.02 -7.32
N ALA A 346 -21.24 3.89 -8.65
CA ALA A 346 -20.20 4.32 -9.57
C ALA A 346 -19.89 5.82 -9.43
N LYS A 347 -20.94 6.67 -9.37
CA LYS A 347 -20.78 8.12 -9.14
C LYS A 347 -20.09 8.44 -7.82
N ILE A 348 -20.40 7.70 -6.76
CA ILE A 348 -19.74 7.86 -5.46
C ILE A 348 -18.25 7.56 -5.61
N ILE A 349 -17.88 6.41 -6.21
CA ILE A 349 -16.48 6.02 -6.41
C ILE A 349 -15.73 7.08 -7.22
N GLU A 350 -16.30 7.55 -8.33
CA GLU A 350 -15.72 8.59 -9.19
C GLU A 350 -15.46 9.89 -8.42
N THR A 351 -16.43 10.36 -7.64
CA THR A 351 -16.27 11.56 -6.79
C THR A 351 -15.09 11.43 -5.82
N TYR A 352 -14.91 10.26 -5.21
CA TYR A 352 -13.78 10.03 -4.31
C TYR A 352 -12.44 9.98 -5.06
N GLN A 353 -12.39 9.35 -6.24
CA GLN A 353 -11.18 9.30 -7.06
C GLN A 353 -10.76 10.70 -7.53
N GLU A 354 -11.71 11.58 -7.85
CA GLU A 354 -11.43 12.99 -8.17
C GLU A 354 -10.88 13.76 -6.96
N GLU A 355 -11.41 13.53 -5.76
CA GLU A 355 -10.90 14.15 -4.53
C GLU A 355 -9.47 13.71 -4.18
N GLU A 356 -9.11 12.46 -4.48
CA GLU A 356 -7.77 11.90 -4.26
C GLU A 356 -6.76 12.41 -5.30
N ASN A 357 -7.16 12.49 -6.58
CA ASN A 357 -6.33 12.99 -7.66
C ASN A 357 -6.22 14.53 -7.72
N ALA A 358 -7.04 15.24 -6.94
CA ALA A 358 -6.96 16.68 -6.85
C ALA A 358 -5.61 17.08 -6.22
N PRO A 359 -4.80 17.94 -6.88
CA PRO A 359 -3.53 18.39 -6.32
C PRO A 359 -3.80 19.00 -4.94
N SER A 360 -2.99 18.61 -3.94
CA SER A 360 -3.21 18.96 -2.54
C SER A 360 -3.23 20.48 -2.35
N LYS A 361 -4.40 21.11 -2.53
CA LYS A 361 -4.65 22.47 -2.07
C LYS A 361 -4.77 22.35 -0.55
N GLY A 362 -3.61 22.48 0.11
CA GLY A 362 -3.31 22.03 1.45
C GLY A 362 -4.39 22.35 2.49
N GLY A 363 -4.61 21.39 3.40
CA GLY A 363 -4.98 21.52 4.82
C GLY A 363 -6.24 22.29 5.24
N ARG A 364 -6.77 23.23 4.46
CA ARG A 364 -7.79 24.20 4.90
C ARG A 364 -9.22 23.76 4.61
N LYS A 365 -9.47 22.86 3.64
CA LYS A 365 -10.85 22.44 3.30
C LYS A 365 -11.40 21.32 4.20
N ARG A 366 -10.56 20.39 4.68
CA ARG A 366 -11.01 19.31 5.60
C ARG A 366 -11.56 19.83 6.94
N SER A 367 -11.05 20.96 7.43
CA SER A 367 -11.56 21.63 8.65
C SER A 367 -12.96 22.26 8.46
N LYS A 368 -13.24 22.84 7.28
CA LYS A 368 -14.53 23.49 7.00
C LYS A 368 -15.66 22.47 6.77
N ALA A 369 -15.38 21.32 6.14
CA ALA A 369 -16.38 20.27 5.95
C ALA A 369 -16.79 19.59 7.27
N LYS A 370 -15.85 19.40 8.22
CA LYS A 370 -16.16 18.87 9.55
C LYS A 370 -16.97 19.89 10.38
N LYS A 371 -16.62 21.19 10.34
CA LYS A 371 -17.39 22.26 11.02
C LYS A 371 -18.81 22.45 10.46
N ALA A 372 -19.03 22.26 9.15
CA ALA A 372 -20.36 22.37 8.56
C ALA A 372 -21.29 21.22 8.96
N LYS A 373 -20.77 19.98 9.06
CA LYS A 373 -21.56 18.82 9.51
C LYS A 373 -21.92 18.86 11.00
N THR A 374 -21.07 19.44 11.86
CA THR A 374 -21.40 19.59 13.29
C THR A 374 -22.47 20.67 13.52
N ARG A 375 -22.50 21.72 12.70
CA ARG A 375 -23.46 22.83 12.85
C ARG A 375 -24.89 22.48 12.42
N ASN A 376 -25.05 21.50 11.52
CA ASN A 376 -26.37 21.03 11.05
C ASN A 376 -26.98 19.93 11.92
N LYS A 377 -26.26 19.42 12.93
CA LYS A 377 -26.78 18.47 13.93
C LYS A 377 -27.25 19.15 15.23
N GLN A 378 -27.04 20.46 15.35
CA GLN A 378 -27.41 21.28 16.50
C GLN A 378 -28.50 22.32 16.18
N LYS A 379 -29.17 22.19 15.03
CA LYS A 379 -30.35 22.98 14.67
C LYS A 379 -31.54 22.08 14.47
#